data_AF-A0A2L0AZU7-F1
#
_entry.id   AF-A0A2L0AZU7-F1
#
_cell.length_a   1.000
_cell.length_b   1.000
_cell.length_c   1.000
_cell.angle_alpha   90.00
_cell.angle_beta   90.00
_cell.angle_gamma   90.00
#
_symmetry.space_group_name_H-M   'P 1'
#
loop_
_entity.id
_entity.type
_entity.pdbx_description
1 polymer ?
#
loop_
_entity_poly.entity_id
_entity_poly.type
_entity_poly.pdbx_seq_one_letter_code
_entity_poly.pdbx_strand_id
1 'polypeptide(L)'
;PISHYFLIVVPEDPTTVNKNPDQFLTDDLIQNKDKVIENPNLPFIAAKFPQRTIPYTFHLGTGQENDGFINHKLEHGKRYRIFVRAVVDTPQKHLYTSSPFSEFLSLNMREVPPGDPPLRPNPNDRNDHDVKVSSQKREAGVFWIIGPIILALLLSLILVIMFLYRKRTQPCKTPDQTAVTRPLISADLNNSVAPSDPVEMRRLNFQTPGM
;
A
#
# COMPACT_ATOMS: atom_id res chain seq x y z
N PRO A 1 -13.07 -24.52 -30.35
CA PRO A 1 -12.60 -25.34 -29.20
C PRO A 1 -11.16 -24.92 -28.85
N ILE A 2 -10.71 -25.03 -27.60
CA ILE A 2 -9.31 -24.70 -27.25
C ILE A 2 -8.37 -25.71 -27.94
N SER A 3 -7.34 -25.24 -28.64
CA SER A 3 -6.33 -26.10 -29.25
C SER A 3 -5.17 -26.36 -28.28
N HIS A 4 -4.61 -25.29 -27.74
CA HIS A 4 -3.41 -25.35 -26.90
C HIS A 4 -3.34 -24.20 -25.91
N TYR A 5 -2.43 -24.34 -24.95
CA TYR A 5 -2.06 -23.33 -23.98
C TYR A 5 -0.61 -22.91 -24.18
N PHE A 6 -0.36 -21.61 -24.07
CA PHE A 6 0.99 -21.08 -23.93
C PHE A 6 1.27 -20.73 -22.48
N LEU A 7 2.48 -21.01 -22.02
CA LEU A 7 3.03 -20.45 -20.79
C LEU A 7 3.98 -19.30 -21.17
N ILE A 8 3.63 -18.08 -20.79
CA ILE A 8 4.39 -16.88 -21.12
C ILE A 8 5.13 -16.39 -19.88
N VAL A 9 6.39 -16.03 -20.07
CA VAL A 9 7.24 -15.40 -19.06
C VAL A 9 7.50 -13.97 -19.46
N VAL A 10 7.28 -13.05 -18.53
CA VAL A 10 7.48 -11.61 -18.70
C VAL A 10 8.51 -11.14 -17.70
N PRO A 11 9.75 -10.84 -18.14
CA PRO A 11 10.74 -10.17 -17.30
C PRO A 11 10.23 -8.82 -16.82
N GLU A 12 10.61 -8.43 -15.59
CA GLU A 12 10.34 -7.10 -15.08
C GLU A 12 11.17 -6.07 -15.84
N ASP A 13 10.48 -5.15 -16.52
CA ASP A 13 11.07 -4.05 -17.25
C ASP A 13 10.13 -2.83 -17.15
N PRO A 14 10.63 -1.57 -17.15
CA PRO A 14 9.78 -0.39 -17.10
C PRO A 14 8.73 -0.34 -18.22
N THR A 15 9.00 -0.97 -19.37
CA THR A 15 8.07 -1.02 -20.49
C THR A 15 6.98 -2.07 -20.33
N THR A 16 7.20 -3.11 -19.50
CA THR A 16 6.28 -4.24 -19.32
C THR A 16 5.52 -4.17 -18.01
N VAL A 17 5.99 -3.39 -17.02
CA VAL A 17 5.46 -3.41 -15.65
C VAL A 17 3.97 -3.08 -15.57
N ASN A 18 3.52 -2.09 -16.36
CA ASN A 18 2.14 -1.58 -16.39
C ASN A 18 1.25 -2.24 -17.45
N LYS A 19 1.80 -3.21 -18.21
CA LYS A 19 1.03 -3.91 -19.24
C LYS A 19 0.17 -5.02 -18.64
N ASN A 20 -0.95 -5.30 -19.29
CA ASN A 20 -1.82 -6.43 -18.98
C ASN A 20 -1.49 -7.65 -19.87
N PRO A 21 -1.81 -8.88 -19.46
CA PRO A 21 -1.50 -10.09 -20.23
C PRO A 21 -1.99 -10.05 -21.69
N ASP A 22 -3.18 -9.49 -21.93
CA ASP A 22 -3.78 -9.43 -23.26
C ASP A 22 -3.10 -8.43 -24.21
N GLN A 23 -2.27 -7.51 -23.69
CA GLN A 23 -1.51 -6.56 -24.49
C GLN A 23 -0.24 -7.17 -25.11
N PHE A 24 0.16 -8.37 -24.68
CA PHE A 24 1.27 -9.10 -25.29
C PHE A 24 0.72 -9.91 -26.46
N LEU A 25 0.96 -9.46 -27.70
CA LEU A 25 0.43 -10.15 -28.89
C LEU A 25 1.15 -11.49 -29.09
N THR A 26 0.39 -12.50 -29.51
CA THR A 26 0.95 -13.85 -29.74
C THR A 26 2.02 -13.83 -30.83
N ASP A 27 1.82 -13.04 -31.89
CA ASP A 27 2.77 -12.96 -33.00
C ASP A 27 4.11 -12.34 -32.56
N ASP A 28 4.08 -11.30 -31.71
CA ASP A 28 5.28 -10.70 -31.13
C ASP A 28 6.04 -11.70 -30.26
N LEU A 29 5.31 -12.45 -29.44
CA LEU A 29 5.89 -13.48 -28.57
C LEU A 29 6.53 -14.63 -29.36
N ILE A 30 5.94 -15.01 -30.49
CA ILE A 30 6.51 -16.01 -31.40
C ILE A 30 7.77 -15.47 -32.07
N GLN A 31 7.76 -14.21 -32.52
CA GLN A 31 8.93 -13.56 -33.11
C GLN A 31 10.09 -13.35 -32.12
N ASN A 32 9.78 -13.27 -30.82
CA ASN A 32 10.79 -13.16 -29.78
C ASN A 32 11.56 -14.46 -29.55
N LYS A 33 11.07 -15.62 -30.02
CA LYS A 33 11.65 -16.95 -29.79
C LYS A 33 13.18 -16.96 -29.96
N ASP A 34 13.69 -16.38 -31.04
CA ASP A 34 15.12 -16.39 -31.35
C ASP A 34 15.87 -15.18 -30.77
N LYS A 35 15.15 -14.12 -30.37
CA LYS A 35 15.71 -12.85 -29.91
C LYS A 35 15.96 -12.80 -28.40
N VAL A 36 15.35 -13.71 -27.64
CA VAL A 36 15.49 -13.73 -26.16
C VAL A 36 16.92 -14.01 -25.71
N ILE A 37 17.69 -14.73 -26.53
CA ILE A 37 19.10 -15.00 -26.28
C ILE A 37 19.93 -13.70 -26.33
N GLU A 38 19.60 -12.81 -27.27
CA GLU A 38 20.26 -11.51 -27.43
C GLU A 38 19.74 -10.47 -26.44
N ASN A 39 18.43 -10.50 -26.15
CA ASN A 39 17.78 -9.59 -25.23
C ASN A 39 16.92 -10.35 -24.21
N PRO A 40 17.46 -10.65 -23.02
CA PRO A 40 16.77 -11.44 -22.01
C PRO A 40 15.64 -10.68 -21.29
N ASN A 41 15.45 -9.39 -21.58
CA ASN A 41 14.33 -8.60 -21.05
C ASN A 41 13.06 -8.75 -21.90
N LEU A 42 13.13 -9.45 -23.04
CA LEU A 42 11.98 -9.68 -23.88
C LEU A 42 11.00 -10.70 -23.24
N PRO A 43 9.69 -10.44 -23.31
CA PRO A 43 8.68 -11.44 -23.01
C PRO A 43 8.75 -12.61 -23.99
N PHE A 44 8.59 -13.84 -23.49
CA PHE A 44 8.74 -15.04 -24.30
C PHE A 44 7.81 -16.18 -23.89
N ILE A 45 7.57 -17.10 -24.82
CA ILE A 45 6.84 -18.35 -24.57
C ILE A 45 7.84 -19.37 -24.06
N ALA A 46 7.63 -19.87 -22.84
CA ALA A 46 8.50 -20.88 -22.23
C ALA A 46 8.08 -22.31 -22.60
N ALA A 47 6.80 -22.52 -22.90
CA ALA A 47 6.26 -23.82 -23.30
C ALA A 47 4.91 -23.67 -24.01
N LYS A 48 4.60 -24.66 -24.85
CA LYS A 48 3.27 -24.87 -25.44
C LYS A 48 2.74 -26.24 -25.03
N PHE A 49 1.48 -26.29 -24.60
CA PHE A 49 0.82 -27.51 -24.13
C PHE A 49 -0.46 -27.77 -24.92
N PRO A 50 -0.64 -28.98 -25.49
CA PRO A 50 -1.93 -29.39 -26.01
C PRO A 50 -3.02 -29.35 -24.92
N GLN A 51 -4.27 -29.08 -25.30
CA GLN A 51 -5.37 -28.90 -24.34
C GLN A 51 -5.50 -30.06 -23.33
N ARG A 52 -5.29 -31.30 -23.77
CA ARG A 52 -5.48 -32.51 -22.95
C ARG A 52 -4.28 -32.90 -22.08
N THR A 53 -3.12 -32.28 -22.30
CA THR A 53 -1.84 -32.72 -21.72
C THR A 53 -1.10 -31.59 -21.01
N ILE A 54 -1.83 -30.57 -20.53
CA ILE A 54 -1.24 -29.54 -19.67
C ILE A 54 -0.83 -30.16 -18.33
N PRO A 55 0.46 -30.07 -17.94
CA PRO A 55 0.95 -30.71 -16.73
C PRO A 55 0.41 -30.02 -15.48
N TYR A 56 0.47 -30.73 -14.35
CA TYR A 56 0.07 -30.17 -13.07
C TYR A 56 1.09 -29.13 -12.56
N THR A 57 2.38 -29.48 -12.63
CA THR A 57 3.51 -28.61 -12.31
C THR A 57 4.38 -28.40 -13.53
N PHE A 58 5.01 -27.23 -13.61
CA PHE A 58 6.00 -26.94 -14.64
C PHE A 58 7.20 -26.22 -14.02
N HIS A 59 8.39 -26.76 -14.23
CA HIS A 59 9.63 -26.16 -13.76
C HIS A 59 10.07 -25.08 -14.74
N LEU A 60 10.02 -23.82 -14.30
CA LEU A 60 10.46 -22.68 -15.10
C LEU A 60 11.98 -22.51 -15.02
N GLY A 61 12.62 -22.09 -16.11
CA GLY A 61 14.05 -21.79 -16.15
C GLY A 61 14.97 -23.00 -16.43
N THR A 62 14.46 -24.10 -16.96
CA THR A 62 15.26 -25.34 -17.17
C THR A 62 16.25 -25.26 -18.33
N GLY A 63 16.07 -24.35 -19.28
CA GLY A 63 16.83 -24.26 -20.52
C GLY A 63 16.47 -25.30 -21.58
N GLN A 64 15.43 -26.12 -21.35
CA GLN A 64 15.00 -27.17 -22.28
C GLN A 64 13.95 -26.66 -23.27
N GLU A 65 13.89 -27.29 -24.44
CA GLU A 65 12.86 -27.04 -25.45
C GLU A 65 11.58 -27.83 -25.14
N ASN A 66 10.42 -27.20 -25.34
CA ASN A 66 9.10 -27.77 -25.16
C ASN A 66 8.16 -27.30 -26.29
N ASP A 67 7.77 -28.24 -27.16
CA ASP A 67 6.88 -28.04 -28.31
C ASP A 67 7.27 -26.82 -29.18
N GLY A 68 8.57 -26.70 -29.47
CA GLY A 68 9.11 -25.64 -30.32
C GLY A 68 9.46 -24.34 -29.58
N PHE A 69 9.39 -24.29 -28.25
CA PHE A 69 9.74 -23.11 -27.45
C PHE A 69 10.77 -23.44 -26.38
N ILE A 70 11.69 -22.51 -26.10
CA ILE A 70 12.77 -22.74 -25.13
C ILE A 70 12.35 -22.14 -23.78
N ASN A 71 12.43 -22.95 -22.73
CA ASN A 71 12.24 -22.51 -21.36
C ASN A 71 13.53 -21.85 -20.85
N HIS A 72 13.82 -20.63 -21.32
CA HIS A 72 15.08 -19.94 -21.03
C HIS A 72 15.40 -19.85 -19.53
N LYS A 73 16.68 -20.03 -19.18
CA LYS A 73 17.15 -19.93 -17.80
C LYS A 73 16.84 -18.55 -17.23
N LEU A 74 16.33 -18.53 -16.00
CA LEU A 74 16.08 -17.30 -15.28
C LEU A 74 17.40 -16.72 -14.76
N GLU A 75 17.48 -15.39 -14.66
CA GLU A 75 18.66 -14.70 -14.15
C GLU A 75 18.54 -14.37 -12.66
N HIS A 76 19.66 -14.41 -11.94
CA HIS A 76 19.72 -13.95 -10.57
C HIS A 76 19.53 -12.43 -10.50
N GLY A 77 18.76 -11.96 -9.50
CA GLY A 77 18.48 -10.54 -9.32
C GLY A 77 17.38 -9.98 -10.23
N LYS A 78 16.90 -10.75 -11.21
CA LYS A 78 15.71 -10.40 -12.01
C LYS A 78 14.44 -10.99 -11.41
N ARG A 79 13.33 -10.27 -11.61
CA ARG A 79 11.98 -10.73 -11.28
C ARG A 79 11.20 -10.95 -12.57
N TYR A 80 10.29 -11.91 -12.54
CA TYR A 80 9.48 -12.32 -13.68
C TYR A 80 8.03 -12.43 -13.23
N ARG A 81 7.08 -12.22 -14.14
CA ARG A 81 5.67 -12.61 -13.96
C ARG A 81 5.32 -13.61 -15.04
N ILE A 82 4.40 -14.51 -14.75
CA ILE A 82 3.92 -15.48 -15.73
C ILE A 82 2.42 -15.34 -15.92
N PHE A 83 1.95 -15.75 -17.08
CA PHE A 83 0.53 -15.97 -17.35
C PHE A 83 0.37 -17.12 -18.34
N VAL A 84 -0.80 -17.73 -18.32
CA VAL A 84 -1.17 -18.80 -19.25
C VAL A 84 -2.17 -18.25 -20.24
N ARG A 85 -1.97 -18.53 -21.53
CA ARG A 85 -2.91 -18.14 -22.58
C ARG A 85 -3.52 -19.36 -23.24
N ALA A 86 -4.84 -19.43 -23.29
CA ALA A 86 -5.57 -20.44 -24.06
C ALA A 86 -5.83 -19.92 -25.47
N VAL A 87 -5.49 -20.71 -26.49
CA VAL A 87 -5.71 -20.38 -27.89
C VAL A 87 -6.80 -21.28 -28.45
N VAL A 88 -7.70 -20.72 -29.24
CA VAL A 88 -8.83 -21.44 -29.85
C VAL A 88 -8.46 -21.85 -31.27
N ASP A 89 -8.83 -23.07 -31.66
CA ASP A 89 -8.79 -23.52 -33.05
C ASP A 89 -9.99 -22.94 -33.79
N THR A 90 -9.79 -21.81 -34.47
CA THR A 90 -10.79 -21.22 -35.36
C THR A 90 -10.16 -20.80 -36.68
N PRO A 91 -10.70 -21.23 -37.84
CA PRO A 91 -10.06 -21.08 -39.15
C PRO A 91 -9.97 -19.62 -39.64
N GLN A 92 -10.66 -18.68 -38.99
CA GLN A 92 -10.76 -17.28 -39.44
C GLN A 92 -10.26 -16.26 -38.40
N LYS A 93 -9.93 -16.68 -37.17
CA LYS A 93 -9.55 -15.73 -36.11
C LYS A 93 -8.63 -16.38 -35.09
N HIS A 94 -7.57 -15.69 -34.71
CA HIS A 94 -6.69 -16.09 -33.60
C HIS A 94 -7.32 -15.63 -32.29
N LEU A 95 -8.36 -16.35 -31.85
CA LEU A 95 -9.01 -16.08 -30.58
C LEU A 95 -8.17 -16.65 -29.44
N TYR A 96 -7.98 -15.84 -28.41
CA TYR A 96 -7.31 -16.26 -27.20
C TYR A 96 -7.93 -15.62 -25.97
N THR A 97 -7.67 -16.23 -24.82
CA THR A 97 -7.95 -15.65 -23.50
C THR A 97 -6.74 -15.90 -22.61
N SER A 98 -6.36 -14.91 -21.81
CA SER A 98 -5.19 -14.98 -20.94
C SER A 98 -5.62 -15.01 -19.47
N SER A 99 -4.91 -15.78 -18.66
CA SER A 99 -5.02 -15.67 -17.20
C SER A 99 -4.48 -14.32 -16.72
N PRO A 100 -4.86 -13.89 -15.51
CA PRO A 100 -4.14 -12.83 -14.80
C PRO A 100 -2.65 -13.17 -14.65
N PHE A 101 -1.83 -12.14 -14.38
CA PHE A 101 -0.44 -12.35 -14.01
C PHE A 101 -0.34 -13.04 -12.65
N SER A 102 0.67 -13.90 -12.52
CA SER A 102 1.15 -14.36 -11.22
C SER A 102 1.71 -13.20 -10.39
N GLU A 103 1.94 -13.48 -9.11
CA GLU A 103 2.88 -12.67 -8.33
C GLU A 103 4.26 -12.66 -9.01
N PHE A 104 5.08 -11.66 -8.70
CA PHE A 104 6.47 -11.66 -9.16
C PHE A 104 7.17 -12.91 -8.63
N LEU A 105 8.02 -13.50 -9.46
CA LEU A 105 8.83 -14.68 -9.21
C LEU A 105 10.31 -14.31 -9.37
N SER A 106 11.20 -14.87 -8.57
CA SER A 106 12.65 -14.70 -8.73
C SER A 106 13.41 -15.87 -8.15
N LEU A 107 14.66 -16.06 -8.58
CA LEU A 107 15.54 -17.11 -8.03
C LEU A 107 15.90 -16.90 -6.55
N ASN A 108 15.65 -15.71 -6.00
CA ASN A 108 15.89 -15.39 -4.59
C ASN A 108 14.68 -15.69 -3.69
N MET A 109 13.63 -16.32 -4.23
CA MET A 109 12.46 -16.69 -3.46
C MET A 109 12.74 -17.86 -2.53
N ARG A 110 11.96 -17.93 -1.45
CA ARG A 110 11.98 -19.10 -0.57
C ARG A 110 11.61 -20.31 -1.42
N GLU A 111 12.37 -21.38 -1.24
CA GLU A 111 12.04 -22.68 -1.82
C GLU A 111 10.65 -23.14 -1.37
N VAL A 112 10.00 -23.93 -2.20
CA VAL A 112 8.69 -24.49 -1.86
C VAL A 112 8.82 -25.24 -0.54
N PRO A 113 7.96 -24.97 0.47
CA PRO A 113 8.00 -25.71 1.72
C PRO A 113 7.96 -27.22 1.47
N PRO A 114 8.67 -28.04 2.27
CA PRO A 114 8.57 -29.48 2.16
C PRO A 114 7.12 -29.90 2.40
N GLY A 115 6.55 -30.65 1.45
CA GLY A 115 5.15 -31.07 1.46
C GLY A 115 4.69 -31.56 0.10
N ASP A 116 3.45 -32.01 0.04
CA ASP A 116 2.83 -32.39 -1.23
C ASP A 116 2.66 -31.15 -2.12
N PRO A 117 2.87 -31.28 -3.45
CA PRO A 117 2.52 -30.21 -4.37
C PRO A 117 1.03 -29.88 -4.20
N PRO A 118 0.62 -28.65 -4.56
CA PRO A 118 -0.80 -28.30 -4.49
C PRO A 118 -1.65 -29.33 -5.26
N LEU A 119 -2.96 -29.37 -5.02
CA LEU A 119 -3.86 -30.19 -5.84
C LEU A 119 -4.46 -29.34 -6.96
N ARG A 120 -4.88 -29.98 -8.06
CA ARG A 120 -5.61 -29.28 -9.12
C ARG A 120 -6.92 -28.78 -8.54
N PRO A 121 -7.23 -27.47 -8.64
CA PRO A 121 -8.53 -26.97 -8.25
C PRO A 121 -9.60 -27.75 -9.00
N ASN A 122 -10.56 -28.32 -8.27
CA ASN A 122 -11.68 -28.99 -8.89
C ASN A 122 -12.59 -27.92 -9.51
N PRO A 123 -12.80 -27.91 -10.85
CA PRO A 123 -13.63 -26.89 -11.49
C PRO A 123 -15.07 -26.86 -10.98
N ASN A 124 -15.54 -27.97 -10.38
CA ASN A 124 -16.89 -28.11 -9.85
C ASN A 124 -17.01 -27.62 -8.39
N ASP A 125 -15.89 -27.44 -7.68
CA ASP A 125 -15.89 -26.93 -6.33
C ASP A 125 -15.72 -25.40 -6.37
N ARG A 126 -16.79 -24.68 -6.02
CA ARG A 126 -16.84 -23.21 -5.98
C ARG A 126 -16.04 -22.57 -4.84
N ASN A 127 -15.38 -23.36 -4.01
CA ASN A 127 -14.57 -22.81 -2.94
C ASN A 127 -13.29 -22.25 -3.56
N ASP A 128 -13.13 -20.93 -3.47
CA ASP A 128 -11.93 -20.20 -3.86
C ASP A 128 -10.74 -20.74 -3.05
N HIS A 129 -10.09 -21.77 -3.60
CA HIS A 129 -8.72 -22.12 -3.24
C HIS A 129 -7.81 -21.06 -3.85
N ASP A 130 -7.94 -19.82 -3.38
CA ASP A 130 -6.84 -18.88 -3.46
C ASP A 130 -5.68 -19.59 -2.80
N VAL A 131 -4.70 -19.95 -3.62
CA VAL A 131 -3.40 -20.41 -3.15
C VAL A 131 -2.88 -19.23 -2.35
N LYS A 132 -3.15 -19.22 -1.04
CA LYS A 132 -2.66 -18.23 -0.08
C LYS A 132 -1.17 -18.47 0.05
N VAL A 133 -0.42 -18.08 -0.98
CA VAL A 133 1.00 -17.79 -0.84
C VAL A 133 1.03 -16.68 0.18
N SER A 134 1.44 -17.00 1.40
CA SER A 134 1.38 -16.11 2.54
C SER A 134 2.13 -14.82 2.17
N SER A 135 1.38 -13.77 1.82
CA SER A 135 1.87 -12.39 1.63
C SER A 135 2.31 -11.77 2.96
N GLN A 136 2.76 -12.60 3.90
CA GLN A 136 3.11 -12.30 5.27
C GLN A 136 4.20 -11.23 5.34
N LYS A 137 5.03 -11.08 4.31
CA LYS A 137 6.03 -10.01 4.23
C LYS A 137 5.43 -8.64 3.91
N ARG A 138 4.36 -8.59 3.10
CA ARG A 138 3.67 -7.33 2.77
C ARG A 138 2.89 -6.81 3.97
N GLU A 139 2.27 -7.70 4.74
CA GLU A 139 1.55 -7.34 5.97
C GLU A 139 2.50 -6.95 7.10
N ALA A 140 3.61 -7.68 7.30
CA ALA A 140 4.57 -7.37 8.36
C ALA A 140 5.24 -6.00 8.20
N GLY A 141 5.56 -5.59 6.97
CA GLY A 141 6.12 -4.25 6.71
C GLY A 141 5.16 -3.12 7.08
N VAL A 142 3.86 -3.34 6.87
CA VAL A 142 2.81 -2.36 7.17
C VAL A 142 2.65 -2.16 8.69
N PHE A 143 2.72 -3.23 9.50
CA PHE A 143 2.67 -3.11 10.97
C PHE A 143 3.84 -2.33 11.56
N TRP A 144 5.06 -2.51 11.03
CA TRP A 144 6.25 -1.76 11.48
C TRP A 144 6.19 -0.26 11.16
N ILE A 145 5.45 0.12 10.11
CA ILE A 145 5.24 1.53 9.73
C ILE A 145 4.09 2.14 10.54
N ILE A 146 3.01 1.39 10.75
CA ILE A 146 1.82 1.87 11.45
C ILE A 146 2.06 2.03 12.96
N GLY A 147 2.85 1.15 13.59
CA GLY A 147 3.15 1.21 15.03
C GLY A 147 3.69 2.58 15.50
N PRO A 148 4.75 3.13 14.87
CA PRO A 148 5.27 4.45 15.19
C PRO A 148 4.25 5.58 15.01
N ILE A 149 3.41 5.52 13.97
CA ILE A 149 2.38 6.53 13.68
C ILE A 149 1.33 6.56 14.79
N ILE A 150 0.85 5.38 15.20
CA ILE A 150 -0.10 5.26 16.31
C ILE A 150 0.52 5.77 17.61
N LEU A 151 1.79 5.45 17.89
CA LEU A 151 2.50 5.91 19.08
C LEU A 151 2.65 7.44 19.13
N ALA A 152 2.99 8.07 18.00
CA ALA A 152 3.11 9.52 17.90
C ALA A 152 1.76 10.23 18.12
N LEU A 153 0.68 9.70 17.54
CA LEU A 153 -0.68 10.22 17.75
C LEU A 153 -1.09 10.11 19.22
N LEU A 154 -0.84 8.97 19.85
CA LEU A 154 -1.21 8.74 21.25
C LEU A 154 -0.42 9.65 22.21
N LEU A 155 0.89 9.84 21.97
CA LEU A 155 1.72 10.78 22.74
C LEU A 155 1.26 12.23 22.57
N SER A 156 0.93 12.65 21.34
CA SER A 156 0.43 14.01 21.11
C SER A 156 -0.89 14.27 21.83
N LEU A 157 -1.80 13.28 21.85
CA LEU A 157 -3.06 13.37 22.58
C LEU A 157 -2.83 13.47 24.10
N ILE A 158 -1.92 12.67 24.65
CA ILE A 158 -1.55 12.74 26.07
C ILE A 158 -0.97 14.12 26.42
N LEU A 159 -0.11 14.69 25.57
CA LEU A 159 0.46 16.02 25.79
C LEU A 159 -0.62 17.11 25.78
N VAL A 160 -1.58 17.04 24.86
CA VAL A 160 -2.72 17.96 24.81
C VAL A 160 -3.56 17.83 26.07
N ILE A 161 -3.89 16.60 26.48
CA ILE A 161 -4.65 16.34 27.71
C ILE A 161 -3.89 16.88 28.93
N MET A 162 -2.60 16.57 29.07
CA MET A 162 -1.75 17.06 30.17
C MET A 162 -1.67 18.59 30.17
N PHE A 163 -1.57 19.22 29.00
CA PHE A 163 -1.58 20.68 28.87
C PHE A 163 -2.92 21.28 29.32
N LEU A 164 -4.04 20.68 28.92
CA LEU A 164 -5.37 21.11 29.36
C LEU A 164 -5.58 20.90 30.86
N TYR A 165 -5.14 19.76 31.41
CA TYR A 165 -5.16 19.52 32.85
C TYR A 165 -4.30 20.54 33.59
N ARG A 166 -3.08 20.79 33.14
CA ARG A 166 -2.16 21.76 33.74
C ARG A 166 -2.68 23.20 33.61
N LYS A 167 -3.40 23.53 32.54
CA LYS A 167 -4.11 24.82 32.38
C LYS A 167 -5.31 24.91 33.32
N ARG A 168 -6.01 23.80 33.59
CA ARG A 168 -7.18 23.74 34.47
C ARG A 168 -6.82 23.68 35.96
N THR A 169 -5.67 23.11 36.32
CA THR A 169 -5.13 23.06 37.70
C THR A 169 -4.26 24.27 38.04
N GLN A 170 -4.23 25.31 37.20
CA GLN A 170 -3.78 26.64 37.62
C GLN A 170 -5.01 27.51 37.93
N PRO A 171 -5.64 27.37 39.12
CA PRO A 171 -6.44 28.45 39.65
C PRO A 171 -5.46 29.58 40.00
N CYS A 172 -5.68 30.75 39.40
CA CYS A 172 -5.22 32.06 39.84
C CYS A 172 -3.87 32.07 40.59
N LYS A 173 -2.75 32.19 39.85
CA LYS A 173 -1.76 33.17 40.32
C LYS A 173 -2.27 34.51 39.83
N THR A 174 -2.89 35.27 40.72
CA THR A 174 -2.97 36.73 40.60
C THR A 174 -1.56 37.22 40.24
N PRO A 175 -1.32 37.74 39.02
CA PRO A 175 -0.22 38.65 38.85
C PRO A 175 -0.74 39.97 39.40
N ASP A 176 -0.44 40.23 40.68
CA ASP A 176 -0.47 41.61 41.12
C ASP A 176 0.42 42.42 40.17
N GLN A 177 -0.17 43.53 39.75
CA GLN A 177 0.47 44.67 39.11
C GLN A 177 0.71 44.61 37.60
N THR A 178 -0.23 45.28 36.91
CA THR A 178 0.08 46.45 36.08
C THR A 178 1.19 46.29 35.05
N ALA A 179 0.89 45.71 33.90
CA ALA A 179 1.48 46.16 32.65
C ALA A 179 0.73 45.56 31.46
N VAL A 180 0.01 46.42 30.75
CA VAL A 180 -0.07 46.39 29.28
C VAL A 180 -0.75 45.14 28.69
N THR A 181 -2.09 45.18 28.59
CA THR A 181 -2.85 45.10 27.31
C THR A 181 -4.36 44.99 27.61
N ARG A 182 -5.10 46.10 27.44
CA ARG A 182 -6.48 46.07 26.89
C ARG A 182 -6.36 45.71 25.39
N PRO A 183 -7.36 45.18 24.65
CA PRO A 183 -8.83 45.32 24.83
C PRO A 183 -9.60 43.98 24.62
N LEU A 184 -10.90 43.81 24.89
CA LEU A 184 -12.03 44.20 24.03
C LEU A 184 -13.35 43.73 24.68
N ILE A 185 -13.91 44.38 25.70
CA ILE A 185 -15.36 44.29 25.95
C ILE A 185 -15.83 45.62 26.53
N SER A 186 -16.71 46.26 25.76
CA SER A 186 -17.53 47.40 26.16
C SER A 186 -18.45 47.00 27.32
N ALA A 187 -18.29 47.65 28.46
CA ALA A 187 -19.30 47.73 29.51
C ALA A 187 -19.23 49.13 30.13
N ASP A 188 -19.65 50.11 29.35
CA ASP A 188 -20.43 51.20 29.93
C ASP A 188 -21.66 50.55 30.58
N LEU A 189 -21.85 50.76 31.88
CA LEU A 189 -23.07 51.33 32.46
C LEU A 189 -23.02 51.21 33.99
N ASN A 190 -23.13 52.37 34.64
CA ASN A 190 -23.48 52.55 36.06
C ASN A 190 -22.51 52.04 37.13
N ASN A 191 -21.47 52.82 37.47
CA ASN A 191 -21.12 53.11 38.88
C ASN A 191 -19.91 54.06 39.01
N SER A 192 -19.93 55.20 38.32
CA SER A 192 -18.97 56.29 38.60
C SER A 192 -19.70 57.55 39.06
N VAL A 193 -20.10 57.57 40.33
CA VAL A 193 -20.24 58.84 41.04
C VAL A 193 -19.19 58.81 42.15
N ALA A 194 -17.95 59.10 41.77
CA ALA A 194 -16.93 59.51 42.73
C ALA A 194 -17.23 60.98 43.10
N PRO A 195 -17.36 61.33 44.39
CA PRO A 195 -17.75 62.68 44.81
C PRO A 195 -16.65 63.68 44.42
N SER A 196 -17.03 64.75 43.72
CA SER A 196 -16.10 65.70 43.09
C SER A 196 -15.86 66.98 43.92
N ASP A 197 -16.32 67.03 45.18
CA ASP A 197 -16.14 68.20 46.05
C ASP A 197 -14.93 68.02 47.00
N PRO A 198 -13.91 68.90 46.93
CA PRO A 198 -12.74 68.85 47.81
C PRO A 198 -13.07 68.93 49.30
N VAL A 199 -14.24 69.46 49.69
CA VAL A 199 -14.69 69.51 51.09
C VAL A 199 -15.08 68.13 51.62
N GLU A 200 -15.68 67.27 50.80
CA GLU A 200 -16.04 65.90 51.20
C GLU A 200 -14.85 64.94 51.21
N MET A 201 -13.88 65.13 50.31
CA MET A 201 -12.62 64.38 50.30
C MET A 201 -11.79 64.61 51.57
N ARG A 202 -11.83 65.81 52.15
CA ARG A 202 -11.11 66.11 53.40
C ARG A 202 -11.78 65.47 54.63
N ARG A 203 -13.09 65.22 54.60
CA ARG A 203 -13.82 64.53 55.68
C ARG A 203 -13.50 63.04 55.80
N LEU A 204 -12.90 62.43 54.77
CA LEU A 204 -12.48 61.02 54.78
C LEU A 204 -11.15 60.77 55.53
N ASN A 205 -10.28 61.78 55.67
CA ASN A 205 -8.95 61.60 56.28
C ASN A 205 -8.86 62.06 57.74
N PHE A 206 -9.84 62.83 58.23
CA PHE A 206 -9.86 63.29 59.61
C PHE A 206 -11.21 62.96 60.25
N GLN A 207 -11.21 61.92 61.09
CA GLN A 207 -12.34 61.59 61.93
C GLN A 207 -12.37 62.57 63.11
N THR A 208 -13.30 63.52 63.09
CA THR A 208 -13.58 64.35 64.27
C THR A 208 -14.12 63.45 65.39
N PRO A 209 -13.54 63.48 66.61
CA PRO A 209 -14.11 62.78 67.74
C PRO A 209 -15.45 63.45 68.05
N GLY A 210 -16.51 62.64 68.04
CA GLY A 210 -17.89 63.10 68.21
C GLY A 210 -18.09 63.79 69.56
N MET A 211 -19.02 64.75 69.56
CA MET A 211 -19.80 65.09 70.75
C MET A 211 -20.97 64.11 70.86
#